data_AF-A0A830CVE6-F1
#
_entry.id   AF-A0A830CVE6-F1
#
_cell.length_a   1.000
_cell.length_b   1.000
_cell.length_c   1.000
_cell.angle_alpha   90.00
_cell.angle_beta   90.00
_cell.angle_gamma   90.00
#
_symmetry.space_group_name_H-M   'P 1'
#
loop_
_entity.id
_entity.type
_entity.pdbx_description
1 polymer ?
#
loop_
_entity_poly.entity_id
_entity_poly.type
_entity_poly.pdbx_seq_one_letter_code
_entity_poly.pdbx_strand_id
1 'polypeptide(L)'
;MARWDFIHGLPVQNPPTLEFGASDLVWSRAEGWCDKMDRVAKIPFARVDDFVRGESNNKDCPTRFHVEARRRRYAKTRCKLKVDGILEYIMYWCSFGPDDHRTGGKVRPSRTTYVSKNKPSGRPNTKRGCRCHFIAKRLSADPSVALIIYNDHKHVDMKGLPCHGPLDKKSAGTRAMYAPYISEELRLRVLSLLHVGVSVETIMQRHTESVEKQGGPCNRDDLLTHRYVRRQERSIRRSTHELDEDDAVSVGLWVETHQNNVFFYQDFSDSDTFTLGIQTEWQLQQMIQFSNCRLLVYDSKFGSNKLKYPVHSLVVFNLENKAIPVSWIITPRFASSNTHRWMRALYNRVRAKDPTWKLAGFVVDEPSTDILAIREVFQCSVLICFWRVRHAWHKNLMRRCSDSEMRAKIAKKLGEAVNKICKGAGTANVFEDFMVESVDAAEFMDYFKAIWYPRIGMWTRALKTLPLASQETCAAIEFYHEQLKIRKDEWMSGPTAWRKSLEIPDARVVMEDKYAKSYWTR
;
A
#
# COMPACT_ATOMS: atom_id res chain seq x y z
N MET A 1 13.62 -42.07 -11.47
CA MET A 1 13.88 -40.88 -10.63
C MET A 1 12.76 -40.77 -9.61
N ALA A 2 13.05 -40.56 -8.33
CA ALA A 2 11.98 -40.33 -7.36
C ALA A 2 11.26 -39.02 -7.74
N ARG A 3 9.91 -39.00 -7.64
CA ARG A 3 9.07 -37.82 -7.94
C ARG A 3 9.65 -36.51 -7.39
N TRP A 4 10.21 -36.59 -6.18
CA TRP A 4 10.76 -35.45 -5.48
C TRP A 4 12.11 -34.98 -6.04
N ASP A 5 12.96 -35.87 -6.55
CA ASP A 5 14.21 -35.46 -7.22
C ASP A 5 13.91 -34.63 -8.47
N PHE A 6 12.90 -35.05 -9.25
CA PHE A 6 12.42 -34.29 -10.40
C PHE A 6 11.86 -32.93 -9.99
N ILE A 7 10.98 -32.90 -8.97
CA ILE A 7 10.42 -31.66 -8.46
C ILE A 7 11.54 -30.76 -7.94
N HIS A 8 12.53 -31.28 -7.22
CA HIS A 8 13.67 -30.51 -6.71
C HIS A 8 14.50 -29.88 -7.84
N GLY A 9 14.67 -30.57 -8.97
CA GLY A 9 15.34 -30.02 -10.16
C GLY A 9 14.59 -28.92 -10.91
N LEU A 10 13.29 -28.70 -10.63
CA LEU A 10 12.53 -27.64 -11.32
C LEU A 10 13.02 -26.24 -10.92
N PRO A 11 13.11 -25.29 -11.87
CA PRO A 11 13.47 -23.92 -11.60
C PRO A 11 12.37 -23.19 -10.82
N VAL A 12 12.78 -22.33 -9.89
CA VAL A 12 11.87 -21.42 -9.19
C VAL A 12 11.59 -20.22 -10.11
N GLN A 13 10.33 -20.01 -10.45
CA GLN A 13 9.89 -18.94 -11.33
C GLN A 13 9.38 -17.77 -10.51
N ASN A 14 9.90 -16.58 -10.79
CA ASN A 14 9.51 -15.36 -10.10
C ASN A 14 9.23 -14.26 -11.13
N PRO A 15 8.03 -14.25 -11.74
CA PRO A 15 7.64 -13.21 -12.69
C PRO A 15 7.81 -11.80 -12.09
N PRO A 16 8.33 -10.82 -12.85
CA PRO A 16 8.61 -9.48 -12.36
C PRO A 16 7.34 -8.63 -12.20
N THR A 17 6.21 -9.07 -12.74
CA THR A 17 4.91 -8.40 -12.61
C THR A 17 4.40 -8.47 -11.17
N LEU A 18 3.67 -7.44 -10.73
CA LEU A 18 3.11 -7.37 -9.37
C LEU A 18 2.18 -8.56 -9.08
N GLU A 19 1.28 -8.84 -10.01
CA GLU A 19 0.42 -10.03 -10.02
C GLU A 19 0.73 -10.87 -11.26
N PHE A 20 0.57 -12.19 -11.15
CA PHE A 20 0.81 -13.11 -12.27
C PHE A 20 -0.12 -14.32 -12.15
N GLY A 21 -0.46 -14.95 -13.28
CA GLY A 21 -1.33 -16.12 -13.35
C GLY A 21 -0.59 -17.36 -13.83
N ALA A 22 -1.37 -18.40 -14.11
CA ALA A 22 -0.92 -19.66 -14.69
C ALA A 22 -0.43 -19.52 -16.13
N SER A 23 -0.90 -18.49 -16.86
CA SER A 23 -0.38 -18.13 -18.18
C SER A 23 1.07 -17.67 -18.14
N ASP A 24 1.50 -17.13 -17.01
CA ASP A 24 2.81 -16.48 -16.85
C ASP A 24 3.87 -17.45 -16.30
N LEU A 25 3.48 -18.72 -16.08
CA LEU A 25 4.34 -19.78 -15.56
C LEU A 25 4.55 -20.89 -16.61
N VAL A 26 5.76 -21.41 -16.64
CA VAL A 26 6.14 -22.62 -17.36
C VAL A 26 5.81 -23.84 -16.51
N TRP A 27 4.94 -24.71 -17.02
CA TRP A 27 4.45 -25.88 -16.30
C TRP A 27 5.20 -27.15 -16.69
N SER A 28 5.63 -27.92 -15.69
CA SER A 28 6.19 -29.26 -15.88
C SER A 28 5.18 -30.33 -15.51
N ARG A 29 5.30 -31.53 -16.07
CA ARG A 29 4.48 -32.70 -15.69
C ARG A 29 5.27 -33.58 -14.74
N ALA A 30 4.73 -33.82 -13.55
CA ALA A 30 5.32 -34.72 -12.56
C ALA A 30 4.33 -35.83 -12.23
N GLU A 31 4.84 -37.04 -11.96
CA GLU A 31 4.02 -38.18 -11.58
C GLU A 31 3.27 -37.89 -10.27
N GLY A 32 1.96 -38.00 -10.31
CA GLY A 32 1.01 -37.64 -9.25
C GLY A 32 0.66 -38.82 -8.34
N TRP A 33 -0.51 -38.75 -7.69
CA TRP A 33 -1.07 -39.89 -6.93
C TRP A 33 -1.90 -40.76 -7.90
N CYS A 34 -1.79 -42.09 -7.84
CA CYS A 34 -2.51 -43.05 -8.70
C CYS A 34 -2.23 -42.83 -10.20
N ASP A 35 -0.93 -42.73 -10.56
CA ASP A 35 -0.44 -42.68 -11.95
C ASP A 35 -0.97 -41.53 -12.82
N LYS A 36 -1.57 -40.50 -12.19
CA LYS A 36 -1.98 -39.27 -12.88
C LYS A 36 -0.81 -38.30 -12.97
N MET A 37 -0.58 -37.72 -14.13
CA MET A 37 0.43 -36.66 -14.29
C MET A 37 -0.11 -35.31 -13.78
N ASP A 38 0.52 -34.78 -12.73
CA ASP A 38 0.22 -33.48 -12.15
C ASP A 38 0.96 -32.37 -12.93
N ARG A 39 0.29 -31.25 -13.23
CA ARG A 39 0.96 -30.04 -13.74
C ARG A 39 1.51 -29.25 -12.57
N VAL A 40 2.83 -29.04 -12.55
CA VAL A 40 3.52 -28.42 -11.42
C VAL A 40 4.43 -27.27 -11.85
N ALA A 41 4.53 -26.26 -10.99
CA ALA A 41 5.45 -25.14 -11.11
C ALA A 41 5.95 -24.72 -9.73
N LYS A 42 7.15 -24.15 -9.63
CA LYS A 42 7.69 -23.58 -8.39
C LYS A 42 7.69 -22.07 -8.45
N ILE A 43 7.26 -21.44 -7.36
CA ILE A 43 7.31 -19.99 -7.17
C ILE A 43 7.80 -19.68 -5.74
N PRO A 44 8.32 -18.48 -5.46
CA PRO A 44 8.59 -18.08 -4.08
C PRO A 44 7.32 -18.13 -3.23
N PHE A 45 7.40 -18.69 -2.02
CA PHE A 45 6.23 -18.84 -1.14
C PHE A 45 5.60 -17.48 -0.79
N ALA A 46 6.41 -16.43 -0.67
CA ALA A 46 5.95 -15.06 -0.44
C ALA A 46 5.07 -14.51 -1.59
N ARG A 47 5.20 -15.06 -2.80
CA ARG A 47 4.48 -14.64 -4.01
C ARG A 47 3.22 -15.47 -4.29
N VAL A 48 2.84 -16.40 -3.41
CA VAL A 48 1.63 -17.24 -3.59
C VAL A 48 0.36 -16.38 -3.64
N ASP A 49 0.28 -15.34 -2.81
CA ASP A 49 -0.87 -14.43 -2.83
C ASP A 49 -0.94 -13.59 -4.11
N ASP A 50 0.22 -13.24 -4.69
CA ASP A 50 0.29 -12.56 -6.00
C ASP A 50 -0.20 -13.47 -7.12
N PHE A 51 0.14 -14.76 -7.06
CA PHE A 51 -0.37 -15.77 -7.98
C PHE A 51 -1.91 -15.92 -7.86
N VAL A 52 -2.43 -16.00 -6.63
CA VAL A 52 -3.87 -16.09 -6.37
C VAL A 52 -4.61 -14.86 -6.89
N ARG A 53 -4.02 -13.66 -6.75
CA ARG A 53 -4.59 -12.41 -7.26
C ARG A 53 -4.60 -12.36 -8.78
N GLY A 54 -3.48 -12.71 -9.43
CA GLY A 54 -3.39 -12.77 -10.89
C GLY A 54 -4.39 -13.76 -11.49
N GLU A 55 -4.50 -14.97 -10.92
CA GLU A 55 -5.51 -15.95 -11.33
C GLU A 55 -6.95 -15.47 -11.10
N SER A 56 -7.20 -14.74 -10.01
CA SER A 56 -8.51 -14.17 -9.73
C SER A 56 -8.89 -13.03 -10.69
N ASN A 57 -7.90 -12.35 -11.24
CA ASN A 57 -8.07 -11.20 -12.14
C ASN A 57 -7.96 -11.60 -13.63
N ASN A 58 -7.97 -12.90 -13.94
CA ASN A 58 -7.97 -13.39 -15.32
C ASN A 58 -9.19 -12.85 -16.10
N LYS A 59 -8.93 -12.19 -17.23
CA LYS A 59 -9.95 -11.56 -18.09
C LYS A 59 -10.93 -12.56 -18.68
N ASP A 60 -10.48 -13.79 -18.96
CA ASP A 60 -11.31 -14.81 -19.61
C ASP A 60 -12.36 -15.38 -18.66
N CYS A 61 -12.05 -15.47 -17.37
CA CYS A 61 -12.91 -16.07 -16.35
C CYS A 61 -12.67 -15.45 -14.97
N PRO A 62 -13.03 -14.16 -14.76
CA PRO A 62 -12.74 -13.48 -13.50
C PRO A 62 -13.45 -14.19 -12.35
N THR A 63 -12.70 -14.57 -11.33
CA THR A 63 -13.22 -15.27 -10.14
C THR A 63 -12.50 -14.83 -8.88
N ARG A 64 -12.91 -15.32 -7.72
CA ARG A 64 -12.09 -15.29 -6.51
C ARG A 64 -11.77 -16.73 -6.14
N PHE A 65 -10.53 -17.01 -5.80
CA PHE A 65 -10.17 -18.29 -5.22
C PHE A 65 -10.30 -18.23 -3.70
N HIS A 66 -11.09 -19.14 -3.12
CA HIS A 66 -11.20 -19.30 -1.67
C HIS A 66 -10.41 -20.52 -1.23
N VAL A 67 -9.96 -20.50 0.03
CA VAL A 67 -9.27 -21.65 0.63
C VAL A 67 -10.33 -22.70 0.99
N GLU A 68 -10.33 -23.82 0.26
CA GLU A 68 -11.24 -24.94 0.51
C GLU A 68 -10.68 -25.88 1.59
N ALA A 69 -9.37 -26.06 1.64
CA ALA A 69 -8.70 -26.83 2.68
C ALA A 69 -7.32 -26.25 2.99
N ARG A 70 -7.00 -26.12 4.29
CA ARG A 70 -5.66 -25.75 4.76
C ARG A 70 -5.20 -26.78 5.77
N ARG A 71 -3.99 -27.33 5.58
CA ARG A 71 -3.35 -28.23 6.54
C ARG A 71 -1.97 -27.67 6.85
N ARG A 72 -1.71 -27.42 8.13
CA ARG A 72 -0.42 -26.93 8.63
C ARG A 72 0.14 -27.93 9.61
N ARG A 73 1.42 -28.28 9.48
CA ARG A 73 2.12 -29.03 10.54
C ARG A 73 2.63 -28.04 11.58
N TYR A 74 2.36 -28.32 12.85
CA TYR A 74 2.89 -27.57 13.98
C TYR A 74 4.17 -28.25 14.49
N ALA A 75 5.13 -27.48 14.99
CA ALA A 75 6.46 -27.98 15.43
C ALA A 75 6.41 -29.04 16.55
N LYS A 76 5.27 -29.24 17.23
CA LYS A 76 5.12 -30.21 18.34
C LYS A 76 4.93 -31.67 17.90
N THR A 77 4.78 -31.98 16.62
CA THR A 77 4.63 -33.38 16.18
C THR A 77 5.99 -34.07 16.09
N ARG A 78 6.34 -34.91 17.08
CA ARG A 78 7.57 -35.74 17.12
C ARG A 78 7.60 -36.81 16.03
N CYS A 79 7.72 -36.42 14.77
CA CYS A 79 7.93 -37.34 13.66
C CYS A 79 9.03 -36.78 12.75
N LYS A 80 10.06 -37.59 12.45
CA LYS A 80 11.20 -37.19 11.62
C LYS A 80 10.71 -36.49 10.35
N LEU A 81 11.26 -35.31 10.08
CA LEU A 81 10.99 -34.57 8.83
C LEU A 81 11.49 -35.43 7.67
N LYS A 82 10.56 -36.05 6.94
CA LYS A 82 10.88 -36.62 5.62
C LYS A 82 11.29 -35.45 4.72
N VAL A 83 12.29 -35.66 3.86
CA VAL A 83 12.72 -34.68 2.84
C VAL A 83 11.53 -34.25 1.97
N ASP A 84 10.60 -35.19 1.72
CA ASP A 84 9.31 -35.03 1.03
C ASP A 84 8.20 -34.35 1.87
N GLY A 85 8.56 -33.82 3.05
CA GLY A 85 7.61 -33.26 3.99
C GLY A 85 6.97 -31.97 3.48
N ILE A 86 5.66 -31.83 3.66
CA ILE A 86 4.93 -30.59 3.38
C ILE A 86 4.71 -29.85 4.70
N LEU A 87 5.20 -28.61 4.80
CA LEU A 87 4.98 -27.73 5.97
C LEU A 87 3.56 -27.18 5.97
N GLU A 88 3.11 -26.77 4.79
CA GLU A 88 1.81 -26.15 4.59
C GLU A 88 1.20 -26.61 3.27
N TYR A 89 -0.05 -27.02 3.34
CA TYR A 89 -0.87 -27.40 2.20
C TYR A 89 -2.08 -26.49 2.17
N ILE A 90 -2.27 -25.79 1.05
CA ILE A 90 -3.42 -24.91 0.83
C ILE A 90 -4.06 -25.29 -0.49
N MET A 91 -5.33 -25.68 -0.45
CA MET A 91 -6.14 -25.95 -1.63
C MET A 91 -7.03 -24.76 -1.91
N TYR A 92 -6.80 -24.12 -3.04
CA TYR A 92 -7.59 -22.99 -3.53
C TYR A 92 -8.61 -23.49 -4.54
N TRP A 93 -9.86 -23.09 -4.36
CA TRP A 93 -10.95 -23.42 -5.27
C TRP A 93 -11.61 -22.15 -5.79
N CYS A 94 -12.03 -22.16 -7.04
CA CYS A 94 -12.89 -21.12 -7.59
C CYS A 94 -14.12 -20.89 -6.70
N SER A 95 -14.57 -19.63 -6.54
CA SER A 95 -15.74 -19.27 -5.73
C SER A 95 -17.05 -19.96 -6.13
N PHE A 96 -17.14 -20.41 -7.38
CA PHE A 96 -18.26 -21.23 -7.85
C PHE A 96 -18.24 -22.65 -7.26
N GLY A 97 -17.16 -23.08 -6.61
CA GLY A 97 -17.03 -24.33 -5.86
C GLY A 97 -17.28 -25.59 -6.71
N PRO A 98 -17.01 -26.80 -6.22
CA PRO A 98 -17.18 -28.01 -7.02
C PRO A 98 -18.61 -28.54 -7.08
N ASP A 99 -19.50 -28.08 -6.20
CA ASP A 99 -20.83 -28.68 -6.02
C ASP A 99 -21.82 -28.21 -7.12
N ASP A 100 -22.47 -29.17 -7.80
CA ASP A 100 -23.54 -28.90 -8.77
C ASP A 100 -24.90 -29.00 -8.08
N HIS A 101 -25.56 -27.87 -7.91
CA HIS A 101 -26.84 -27.72 -7.24
C HIS A 101 -28.04 -27.71 -8.20
N ARG A 102 -27.87 -28.03 -9.49
CA ARG A 102 -29.00 -28.24 -10.41
C ARG A 102 -29.84 -29.44 -9.95
N THR A 103 -31.10 -29.51 -10.38
CA THR A 103 -31.90 -30.73 -10.28
C THR A 103 -31.15 -31.89 -10.93
N GLY A 104 -30.85 -32.95 -10.17
CA GLY A 104 -30.01 -34.07 -10.60
C GLY A 104 -28.48 -33.85 -10.55
N GLY A 105 -28.03 -32.71 -10.01
CA GLY A 105 -26.61 -32.40 -9.76
C GLY A 105 -26.04 -33.16 -8.55
N LYS A 106 -24.72 -33.37 -8.56
CA LYS A 106 -24.00 -34.04 -7.46
C LYS A 106 -23.48 -33.02 -6.46
N VAL A 107 -23.93 -33.12 -5.21
CA VAL A 107 -23.43 -32.36 -4.06
C VAL A 107 -22.69 -33.31 -3.12
N ARG A 108 -21.57 -32.86 -2.55
CA ARG A 108 -20.78 -33.71 -1.65
C ARG A 108 -21.48 -33.97 -0.31
N PRO A 109 -21.35 -35.17 0.28
CA PRO A 109 -22.07 -35.58 1.49
C PRO A 109 -21.81 -34.70 2.72
N SER A 110 -20.62 -34.09 2.85
CA SER A 110 -20.29 -33.21 3.97
C SER A 110 -21.05 -31.86 3.97
N ARG A 111 -21.88 -31.60 2.94
CA ARG A 111 -22.67 -30.37 2.80
C ARG A 111 -24.17 -30.61 2.69
N THR A 112 -24.66 -31.85 2.81
CA THR A 112 -26.09 -32.18 2.74
C THR A 112 -26.90 -31.61 3.90
N THR A 113 -26.27 -31.32 5.05
CA THR A 113 -26.91 -30.68 6.22
C THR A 113 -26.94 -29.15 6.17
N TYR A 114 -26.37 -28.53 5.13
CA TYR A 114 -26.32 -27.06 5.03
C TYR A 114 -27.68 -26.51 4.58
N VAL A 115 -28.49 -26.04 5.53
CA VAL A 115 -29.72 -25.29 5.27
C VAL A 115 -29.41 -24.13 4.33
N SER A 116 -30.16 -24.00 3.23
CA SER A 116 -29.98 -22.94 2.25
C SER A 116 -30.23 -21.57 2.88
N LYS A 117 -29.18 -20.94 3.42
CA LYS A 117 -29.24 -19.52 3.76
C LYS A 117 -29.55 -18.78 2.46
N ASN A 118 -30.69 -18.08 2.40
CA ASN A 118 -31.08 -17.19 1.30
C ASN A 118 -29.94 -16.19 1.03
N LYS A 119 -29.02 -16.58 0.15
CA LYS A 119 -27.93 -15.75 -0.34
C LYS A 119 -28.49 -14.95 -1.52
N PRO A 120 -28.11 -13.67 -1.65
CA PRO A 120 -28.56 -12.81 -2.74
C PRO A 120 -27.90 -13.20 -4.08
N SER A 121 -27.00 -14.19 -4.09
CA SER A 121 -26.59 -14.91 -5.30
C SER A 121 -27.81 -15.69 -5.81
N GLY A 122 -28.67 -15.01 -6.56
CA GLY A 122 -29.98 -15.48 -6.99
C GLY A 122 -29.92 -16.75 -7.82
N ARG A 123 -29.87 -17.90 -7.13
CA ARG A 123 -30.31 -19.23 -7.55
C ARG A 123 -30.13 -20.21 -6.38
N PRO A 124 -31.16 -20.43 -5.54
CA PRO A 124 -31.43 -21.79 -5.11
C PRO A 124 -31.56 -22.64 -6.39
N ASN A 125 -30.86 -23.78 -6.47
CA ASN A 125 -31.11 -24.85 -7.44
C ASN A 125 -30.53 -24.77 -8.89
N THR A 126 -29.49 -23.97 -9.19
CA THR A 126 -28.89 -24.02 -10.57
C THR A 126 -27.36 -23.81 -10.69
N LYS A 127 -26.62 -23.70 -9.58
CA LYS A 127 -25.16 -23.53 -9.63
C LYS A 127 -24.52 -24.80 -10.19
N ARG A 128 -23.80 -24.74 -11.32
CA ARG A 128 -23.25 -25.92 -12.01
C ARG A 128 -21.99 -26.52 -11.38
N GLY A 129 -21.40 -25.83 -10.40
CA GLY A 129 -20.05 -26.12 -9.93
C GLY A 129 -18.98 -25.76 -10.97
N CYS A 130 -17.76 -25.56 -10.50
CA CYS A 130 -16.56 -25.26 -11.25
C CYS A 130 -15.46 -26.22 -10.80
N ARG A 131 -14.79 -26.86 -11.75
CA ARG A 131 -13.67 -27.76 -11.49
C ARG A 131 -12.34 -27.03 -11.26
N CYS A 132 -12.29 -25.73 -11.52
CA CYS A 132 -11.06 -24.96 -11.44
C CYS A 132 -10.57 -24.86 -9.99
N HIS A 133 -9.40 -25.46 -9.74
CA HIS A 133 -8.72 -25.47 -8.45
C HIS A 133 -7.23 -25.71 -8.63
N PHE A 134 -6.45 -25.20 -7.68
CA PHE A 134 -5.02 -25.46 -7.59
C PHE A 134 -4.60 -25.64 -6.14
N ILE A 135 -3.43 -26.24 -5.95
CA ILE A 135 -2.88 -26.54 -4.64
C ILE A 135 -1.53 -25.83 -4.52
N ALA A 136 -1.35 -25.07 -3.45
CA ALA A 136 -0.05 -24.53 -3.06
C ALA A 136 0.51 -25.36 -1.90
N LYS A 137 1.70 -25.93 -2.09
CA LYS A 137 2.43 -26.69 -1.07
C LYS A 137 3.73 -25.97 -0.71
N ARG A 138 3.93 -25.67 0.57
CA ARG A 138 5.21 -25.21 1.11
C ARG A 138 6.07 -26.42 1.46
N LEU A 139 7.24 -26.52 0.83
CA LEU A 139 8.14 -27.67 0.99
C LEU A 139 8.93 -27.55 2.30
N SER A 140 9.24 -28.67 2.96
CA SER A 140 10.06 -28.67 4.19
C SER A 140 11.54 -28.49 3.91
N ALA A 141 12.02 -29.05 2.79
CA ALA A 141 13.41 -28.93 2.36
C ALA A 141 13.77 -27.49 1.93
N ASP A 142 12.81 -26.75 1.36
CA ASP A 142 12.96 -25.33 1.04
C ASP A 142 11.70 -24.55 1.43
N PRO A 143 11.66 -24.01 2.67
CA PRO A 143 10.52 -23.26 3.17
C PRO A 143 10.31 -21.91 2.46
N SER A 144 11.26 -21.44 1.65
CA SER A 144 11.15 -20.19 0.90
C SER A 144 10.38 -20.36 -0.42
N VAL A 145 10.15 -21.61 -0.84
CA VAL A 145 9.51 -21.99 -2.11
C VAL A 145 8.15 -22.65 -1.89
N ALA A 146 7.22 -22.33 -2.79
CA ALA A 146 5.94 -23.00 -2.95
C ALA A 146 5.92 -23.82 -4.24
N LEU A 147 5.47 -25.08 -4.14
CA LEU A 147 5.08 -25.90 -5.27
C LEU A 147 3.59 -25.67 -5.56
N ILE A 148 3.29 -25.14 -6.74
CA ILE A 148 1.93 -25.00 -7.25
C ILE A 148 1.59 -26.22 -8.09
N ILE A 149 0.45 -26.85 -7.82
CA ILE A 149 -0.10 -27.97 -8.58
C ILE A 149 -1.43 -27.53 -9.18
N TYR A 150 -1.54 -27.51 -10.50
CA TYR A 150 -2.69 -26.92 -11.20
C TYR A 150 -3.20 -27.83 -12.33
N ASN A 151 -4.03 -28.79 -11.97
CA ASN A 151 -4.50 -29.82 -12.90
C ASN A 151 -5.64 -29.33 -13.80
N ASP A 152 -6.65 -28.67 -13.22
CA ASP A 152 -7.81 -28.15 -13.95
C ASP A 152 -7.79 -26.60 -13.90
N HIS A 153 -7.17 -25.95 -14.89
CA HIS A 153 -7.14 -24.48 -15.03
C HIS A 153 -8.35 -23.92 -15.80
N LYS A 154 -9.15 -24.79 -16.42
CA LYS A 154 -10.34 -24.39 -17.16
C LYS A 154 -11.54 -24.27 -16.23
N HIS A 155 -12.30 -23.18 -16.36
CA HIS A 155 -13.52 -22.94 -15.59
C HIS A 155 -14.72 -23.69 -16.18
N VAL A 156 -14.73 -25.01 -16.02
CA VAL A 156 -15.75 -25.92 -16.55
C VAL A 156 -16.53 -26.66 -15.45
N ASP A 157 -17.76 -27.07 -15.77
CA ASP A 157 -18.59 -27.93 -14.90
C ASP A 157 -18.18 -29.41 -15.01
N MET A 158 -18.88 -30.30 -14.30
CA MET A 158 -18.59 -31.76 -14.36
C MET A 158 -18.76 -32.36 -15.76
N LYS A 159 -19.52 -31.72 -16.65
CA LYS A 159 -19.73 -32.14 -18.04
C LYS A 159 -18.71 -31.52 -19.00
N GLY A 160 -17.74 -30.74 -18.50
CA GLY A 160 -16.72 -30.09 -19.30
C GLY A 160 -17.19 -28.82 -20.01
N LEU A 161 -18.39 -28.31 -19.69
CA LEU A 161 -18.92 -27.09 -20.29
C LEU A 161 -18.49 -25.86 -19.49
N PRO A 162 -18.26 -24.69 -20.13
CA PRO A 162 -17.99 -23.43 -19.43
C PRO A 162 -19.04 -23.18 -18.34
N CYS A 163 -18.57 -22.96 -17.11
CA CYS A 163 -19.46 -22.88 -15.94
C CYS A 163 -19.84 -21.45 -15.56
N HIS A 164 -18.98 -20.47 -15.87
CA HIS A 164 -19.15 -19.02 -15.70
C HIS A 164 -18.16 -18.27 -16.61
N GLY A 165 -18.26 -16.95 -16.68
CA GLY A 165 -17.44 -16.09 -17.54
C GLY A 165 -18.10 -15.82 -18.90
N PRO A 166 -17.48 -14.98 -19.76
CA PRO A 166 -18.04 -14.56 -21.05
C PRO A 166 -18.32 -15.72 -22.03
N LEU A 167 -17.62 -16.85 -21.87
CA LEU A 167 -17.77 -18.03 -22.71
C LEU A 167 -18.97 -18.92 -22.36
N ASP A 168 -19.65 -18.65 -21.23
CA ASP A 168 -20.82 -19.40 -20.81
C ASP A 168 -22.10 -18.93 -21.51
N LYS A 169 -22.45 -19.54 -22.66
CA LYS A 169 -23.68 -19.22 -23.40
C LYS A 169 -24.99 -19.42 -22.62
N LYS A 170 -24.96 -20.14 -21.49
CA LYS A 170 -26.13 -20.34 -20.60
C LYS A 170 -26.19 -19.30 -19.47
N SER A 171 -25.28 -18.32 -19.46
CA SER A 171 -25.35 -17.16 -18.58
C SER A 171 -26.46 -16.23 -19.08
N ALA A 172 -27.66 -16.32 -18.47
CA ALA A 172 -28.72 -15.37 -18.74
C ALA A 172 -28.39 -14.01 -18.09
N GLY A 173 -28.28 -12.95 -18.90
CA GLY A 173 -27.89 -11.59 -18.45
C GLY A 173 -26.44 -11.50 -17.92
N THR A 174 -26.12 -10.44 -17.17
CA THR A 174 -24.79 -10.23 -16.55
C THR A 174 -24.43 -11.23 -15.43
N ARG A 175 -25.35 -12.13 -15.07
CA ARG A 175 -25.40 -12.79 -13.75
C ARG A 175 -24.70 -14.17 -13.68
N ALA A 176 -23.95 -14.55 -14.71
CA ALA A 176 -22.87 -15.54 -14.61
C ALA A 176 -21.61 -15.12 -15.39
N MET A 177 -21.59 -13.89 -15.93
CA MET A 177 -20.41 -13.33 -16.62
C MET A 177 -19.28 -12.98 -15.64
N TYR A 178 -19.61 -12.71 -14.37
CA TYR A 178 -18.65 -12.22 -13.37
C TYR A 178 -18.65 -13.05 -12.07
N ALA A 179 -17.53 -13.01 -11.35
CA ALA A 179 -17.35 -13.64 -10.05
C ALA A 179 -18.46 -13.27 -9.05
N PRO A 180 -18.88 -14.17 -8.13
CA PRO A 180 -19.92 -13.89 -7.13
C PRO A 180 -19.49 -12.91 -6.03
N TYR A 181 -18.23 -12.50 -6.01
CA TYR A 181 -17.64 -11.59 -5.03
C TYR A 181 -16.94 -10.44 -5.74
N ILE A 182 -17.06 -9.23 -5.19
CA ILE A 182 -16.31 -8.06 -5.62
C ILE A 182 -14.81 -8.23 -5.33
N SER A 183 -13.98 -7.41 -5.98
CA SER A 183 -12.55 -7.32 -5.76
C SER A 183 -12.20 -6.92 -4.33
N GLU A 184 -11.00 -7.30 -3.88
CA GLU A 184 -10.49 -6.88 -2.59
C GLU A 184 -10.23 -5.36 -2.57
N GLU A 185 -9.87 -4.77 -3.72
CA GLU A 185 -9.69 -3.33 -3.87
C GLU A 185 -11.01 -2.56 -3.63
N LEU A 186 -12.10 -2.95 -4.31
CA LEU A 186 -13.41 -2.33 -4.09
C LEU A 186 -13.88 -2.57 -2.66
N ARG A 187 -13.63 -3.76 -2.09
CA ARG A 187 -13.95 -4.05 -0.69
C ARG A 187 -13.24 -3.08 0.27
N LEU A 188 -11.93 -2.85 0.10
CA LEU A 188 -11.17 -1.92 0.93
C LEU A 188 -11.66 -0.47 0.77
N ARG A 189 -12.00 -0.07 -0.46
CA ARG A 189 -12.58 1.25 -0.76
C ARG A 189 -13.95 1.46 -0.10
N VAL A 190 -14.81 0.45 -0.12
CA VAL A 190 -16.10 0.50 0.60
C VAL A 190 -15.87 0.57 2.11
N LEU A 191 -14.92 -0.19 2.65
CA LEU A 191 -14.59 -0.16 4.07
C LEU A 191 -14.08 1.22 4.50
N SER A 192 -13.20 1.87 3.71
CA SER A 192 -12.70 3.20 4.06
C SER A 192 -13.81 4.25 4.07
N LEU A 193 -14.72 4.23 3.09
CA LEU A 193 -15.87 5.15 3.04
C LEU A 193 -16.78 4.98 4.27
N LEU A 194 -17.01 3.74 4.70
CA LEU A 194 -17.80 3.46 5.90
C LEU A 194 -17.11 3.95 7.18
N HIS A 195 -15.78 3.85 7.30
CA HIS A 195 -15.03 4.35 8.46
C HIS A 195 -15.05 5.88 8.56
N VAL A 196 -15.12 6.58 7.43
CA VAL A 196 -15.24 8.05 7.38
C VAL A 196 -16.67 8.52 7.66
N GLY A 197 -17.63 7.60 7.80
CA GLY A 197 -19.02 7.91 8.14
C GLY A 197 -19.93 8.16 6.93
N VAL A 198 -19.49 7.82 5.72
CA VAL A 198 -20.35 7.88 4.53
C VAL A 198 -21.44 6.79 4.66
N SER A 199 -22.70 7.18 4.49
CA SER A 199 -23.83 6.25 4.61
C SER A 199 -23.81 5.18 3.52
N VAL A 200 -24.39 4.03 3.83
CA VAL A 200 -24.55 2.93 2.87
C VAL A 200 -25.33 3.38 1.65
N GLU A 201 -26.35 4.21 1.86
CA GLU A 201 -27.23 4.77 0.85
C GLU A 201 -26.44 5.65 -0.13
N THR A 202 -25.57 6.53 0.37
CA THR A 202 -24.71 7.38 -0.48
C THR A 202 -23.68 6.57 -1.26
N ILE A 203 -23.07 5.55 -0.64
CA ILE A 203 -22.12 4.65 -1.34
C ILE A 203 -22.83 3.94 -2.49
N MET A 204 -24.03 3.40 -2.23
CA MET A 204 -24.78 2.64 -3.22
C MET A 204 -25.34 3.54 -4.33
N GLN A 205 -25.89 4.71 -4.01
CA GLN A 205 -26.38 5.65 -5.01
C GLN A 205 -25.27 6.05 -5.99
N ARG A 206 -24.10 6.46 -5.47
CA ARG A 206 -22.96 6.87 -6.30
C ARG A 206 -22.39 5.73 -7.14
N HIS A 207 -22.40 4.51 -6.59
CA HIS A 207 -22.02 3.31 -7.34
C HIS A 207 -22.98 3.08 -8.51
N THR A 208 -24.29 3.13 -8.27
CA THR A 208 -25.32 2.98 -9.31
C THR A 208 -25.20 4.05 -10.39
N GLU A 209 -25.08 5.33 -10.02
CA GLU A 209 -24.85 6.43 -10.98
C GLU A 209 -23.56 6.22 -11.79
N SER A 210 -22.55 5.57 -11.19
CA SER A 210 -21.33 5.23 -11.91
C SER A 210 -21.56 4.15 -12.97
N VAL A 211 -22.29 3.10 -12.59
CA VAL A 211 -22.64 1.97 -13.45
C VAL A 211 -23.61 2.38 -14.57
N GLU A 212 -24.53 3.30 -14.32
CA GLU A 212 -25.45 3.82 -15.33
C GLU A 212 -24.72 4.66 -16.40
N LYS A 213 -23.81 5.55 -15.97
CA LYS A 213 -23.03 6.39 -16.90
C LYS A 213 -22.14 5.59 -17.86
N GLN A 214 -21.69 4.41 -17.48
CA GLN A 214 -20.90 3.51 -18.34
C GLN A 214 -21.78 2.58 -19.21
N GLY A 215 -23.11 2.72 -19.17
CA GLY A 215 -24.03 1.89 -19.95
C GLY A 215 -24.39 0.54 -19.30
N GLY A 216 -24.15 0.37 -18.01
CA GLY A 216 -24.47 -0.83 -17.24
C GLY A 216 -23.26 -1.60 -16.70
N PRO A 217 -23.47 -2.77 -16.05
CA PRO A 217 -22.37 -3.53 -15.43
C PRO A 217 -21.40 -4.11 -16.46
N CYS A 218 -20.14 -3.69 -16.41
CA CYS A 218 -19.05 -4.10 -17.30
C CYS A 218 -18.02 -5.02 -16.62
N ASN A 219 -18.02 -5.09 -15.28
CA ASN A 219 -17.13 -5.97 -14.52
C ASN A 219 -17.82 -6.51 -13.23
N ARG A 220 -17.10 -7.31 -12.43
CA ARG A 220 -17.63 -7.89 -11.18
C ARG A 220 -17.91 -6.86 -10.08
N ASP A 221 -17.16 -5.77 -10.05
CA ASP A 221 -17.23 -4.72 -9.03
C ASP A 221 -18.48 -3.86 -9.21
N ASP A 222 -18.95 -3.74 -10.45
CA ASP A 222 -20.23 -3.10 -10.79
C ASP A 222 -21.45 -3.82 -10.19
N LEU A 223 -21.30 -5.09 -9.79
CA LEU A 223 -22.33 -5.88 -9.13
C LEU A 223 -22.36 -5.70 -7.59
N LEU A 224 -21.74 -4.65 -7.06
CA LEU A 224 -21.83 -4.31 -5.65
C LEU A 224 -23.29 -4.25 -5.19
N THR A 225 -23.60 -4.93 -4.09
CA THR A 225 -24.98 -4.99 -3.57
C THR A 225 -25.11 -4.23 -2.26
N HIS A 226 -26.27 -3.61 -2.06
CA HIS A 226 -26.61 -2.92 -0.82
C HIS A 226 -26.46 -3.82 0.42
N ARG A 227 -26.84 -5.10 0.31
CA ARG A 227 -26.68 -6.10 1.39
C ARG A 227 -25.21 -6.37 1.74
N TYR A 228 -24.29 -6.28 0.77
CA TYR A 228 -22.86 -6.45 1.02
C TYR A 228 -22.30 -5.26 1.81
N VAL A 229 -22.59 -4.03 1.38
CA VAL A 229 -22.16 -2.81 2.06
C VAL A 229 -22.73 -2.75 3.48
N ARG A 230 -24.03 -3.02 3.68
CA ARG A 230 -24.65 -3.12 5.01
C ARG A 230 -24.05 -4.21 5.89
N ARG A 231 -23.48 -5.27 5.33
CA ARG A 231 -22.78 -6.30 6.11
C ARG A 231 -21.43 -5.79 6.58
N GLN A 232 -20.68 -5.11 5.72
CA GLN A 232 -19.40 -4.50 6.09
C GLN A 232 -19.63 -3.42 7.16
N GLU A 233 -20.62 -2.56 6.98
CA GLU A 233 -21.01 -1.55 7.97
C GLU A 233 -21.37 -2.19 9.31
N ARG A 234 -22.23 -3.21 9.31
CA ARG A 234 -22.55 -3.96 10.55
C ARG A 234 -21.33 -4.61 11.18
N SER A 235 -20.39 -5.11 10.36
CA SER A 235 -19.14 -5.66 10.87
C SER A 235 -18.31 -4.56 11.54
N ILE A 236 -18.22 -3.37 10.94
CA ILE A 236 -17.54 -2.20 11.50
C ILE A 236 -18.20 -1.80 12.81
N ARG A 237 -19.53 -1.59 12.82
CA ARG A 237 -20.30 -1.23 14.02
C ARG A 237 -20.18 -2.25 15.16
N ARG A 238 -19.97 -3.53 14.83
CA ARG A 238 -19.75 -4.60 15.82
C ARG A 238 -18.29 -4.72 16.26
N SER A 239 -17.34 -4.24 15.44
CA SER A 239 -15.91 -4.22 15.76
C SER A 239 -15.48 -2.94 16.46
N THR A 240 -16.22 -1.85 16.26
CA THR A 240 -16.15 -0.68 17.13
C THR A 240 -16.71 -1.14 18.47
N HIS A 241 -15.79 -1.35 19.42
CA HIS A 241 -16.11 -1.22 20.82
C HIS A 241 -16.82 0.14 20.97
N GLU A 242 -17.86 0.22 21.80
CA GLU A 242 -18.40 1.52 22.18
C GLU A 242 -17.21 2.35 22.66
N LEU A 243 -16.88 3.40 21.89
CA LEU A 243 -15.81 4.31 22.28
C LEU A 243 -16.32 5.01 23.54
N ASP A 244 -15.51 4.95 24.59
CA ASP A 244 -15.79 5.64 25.85
C ASP A 244 -15.92 7.15 25.58
N GLU A 245 -16.69 7.85 26.40
CA GLU A 245 -16.78 9.31 26.34
C GLU A 245 -15.41 9.97 26.58
N ASP A 246 -14.55 9.30 27.34
CA ASP A 246 -13.15 9.65 27.50
C ASP A 246 -12.28 9.05 26.37
N ASP A 247 -11.77 9.93 25.51
CA ASP A 247 -10.86 9.58 24.43
C ASP A 247 -9.58 8.88 24.96
N ALA A 248 -9.11 9.18 26.18
CA ALA A 248 -7.92 8.54 26.76
C ALA A 248 -8.18 7.06 27.04
N VAL A 249 -9.35 6.73 27.61
CA VAL A 249 -9.80 5.35 27.85
C VAL A 249 -9.95 4.59 26.53
N SER A 250 -10.57 5.22 25.54
CA SER A 250 -10.72 4.65 24.20
C SER A 250 -9.38 4.33 23.53
N VAL A 251 -8.40 5.24 23.64
CA VAL A 251 -7.05 5.02 23.09
C VAL A 251 -6.33 3.91 23.86
N GLY A 252 -6.43 3.89 25.19
CA GLY A 252 -5.86 2.83 26.03
C GLY A 252 -6.36 1.44 25.63
N LEU A 253 -7.68 1.27 25.52
CA LEU A 253 -8.31 0.03 25.06
C LEU A 253 -7.86 -0.37 23.64
N TRP A 254 -7.73 0.60 22.74
CA TRP A 254 -7.24 0.33 21.39
C TRP A 254 -5.78 -0.15 21.40
N VAL A 255 -4.92 0.47 22.21
CA VAL A 255 -3.50 0.08 22.35
C VAL A 255 -3.39 -1.33 22.92
N GLU A 256 -4.18 -1.66 23.95
CA GLU A 256 -4.20 -3.00 24.55
C GLU A 256 -4.64 -4.07 23.57
N THR A 257 -5.65 -3.78 22.75
CA THR A 257 -6.14 -4.72 21.72
C THR A 257 -5.23 -4.83 20.50
N HIS A 258 -4.36 -3.84 20.26
CA HIS A 258 -3.50 -3.75 19.07
C HIS A 258 -2.00 -3.68 19.41
N GLN A 259 -1.56 -4.30 20.50
CA GLN A 259 -0.15 -4.31 20.95
C GLN A 259 0.85 -4.67 19.84
N ASN A 260 0.49 -5.55 18.91
CA ASN A 260 1.35 -5.92 17.79
C ASN A 260 1.61 -4.78 16.80
N ASN A 261 0.70 -3.81 16.71
CA ASN A 261 0.80 -2.67 15.80
C ASN A 261 1.31 -1.41 16.49
N VAL A 262 1.49 -1.43 17.81
CA VAL A 262 1.99 -0.30 18.60
C VAL A 262 3.45 -0.57 18.95
N PHE A 263 4.32 0.40 18.68
CA PHE A 263 5.73 0.32 19.07
C PHE A 263 6.07 1.25 20.24
N PHE A 264 5.25 2.27 20.46
CA PHE A 264 5.40 3.19 21.56
C PHE A 264 4.03 3.74 21.95
N TYR A 265 3.74 3.80 23.25
CA TYR A 265 2.56 4.47 23.77
C TYR A 265 2.93 5.13 25.08
N GLN A 266 2.59 6.41 25.19
CA GLN A 266 2.68 7.17 26.42
C GLN A 266 1.39 7.99 26.55
N ASP A 267 0.69 7.77 27.65
CA ASP A 267 -0.55 8.48 27.96
C ASP A 267 -0.28 9.86 28.56
N PHE A 268 -1.34 10.67 28.69
CA PHE A 268 -1.27 11.96 29.35
C PHE A 268 -0.85 11.83 30.83
N SER A 269 0.08 12.68 31.24
CA SER A 269 0.40 12.91 32.65
C SER A 269 0.70 14.39 32.88
N ASP A 270 0.77 14.82 34.14
CA ASP A 270 1.08 16.21 34.50
C ASP A 270 2.46 16.67 33.96
N SER A 271 3.36 15.74 33.65
CA SER A 271 4.73 16.01 33.17
C SER A 271 4.98 15.64 31.70
N ASP A 272 4.31 14.61 31.17
CA ASP A 272 4.60 14.06 29.83
C ASP A 272 3.40 14.21 28.87
N THR A 273 3.69 14.59 27.63
CA THR A 273 2.68 14.74 26.58
C THR A 273 2.34 13.42 25.90
N PHE A 274 1.06 13.21 25.59
CA PHE A 274 0.58 12.05 24.83
C PHE A 274 1.41 11.77 23.58
N THR A 275 1.82 10.52 23.41
CA THR A 275 2.55 10.07 22.22
C THR A 275 2.16 8.64 21.87
N LEU A 276 1.64 8.44 20.66
CA LEU A 276 1.28 7.12 20.15
C LEU A 276 2.06 6.82 18.87
N GLY A 277 2.88 5.77 18.90
CA GLY A 277 3.65 5.26 17.79
C GLY A 277 3.06 3.97 17.23
N ILE A 278 2.58 4.03 15.98
CA ILE A 278 1.94 2.92 15.28
C ILE A 278 2.85 2.43 14.15
N GLN A 279 3.09 1.13 14.11
CA GLN A 279 3.80 0.42 13.05
C GLN A 279 3.31 -1.03 12.97
N THR A 280 2.65 -1.37 11.86
CA THR A 280 2.26 -2.75 11.54
C THR A 280 3.48 -3.62 11.19
N GLU A 281 3.34 -4.95 11.24
CA GLU A 281 4.43 -5.87 10.85
C GLU A 281 4.84 -5.67 9.37
N TRP A 282 3.88 -5.38 8.48
CA TRP A 282 4.20 -5.07 7.09
C TRP A 282 5.05 -3.78 7.00
N GLN A 283 4.65 -2.72 7.69
CA GLN A 283 5.40 -1.47 7.72
C GLN A 283 6.82 -1.63 8.29
N LEU A 284 6.98 -2.46 9.34
CA LEU A 284 8.28 -2.83 9.90
C LEU A 284 9.16 -3.54 8.86
N GLN A 285 8.60 -4.49 8.11
CA GLN A 285 9.32 -5.16 7.03
C GLN A 285 9.73 -4.20 5.92
N GLN A 286 8.85 -3.28 5.51
CA GLN A 286 9.18 -2.26 4.51
C GLN A 286 10.28 -1.33 5.02
N MET A 287 10.26 -0.96 6.30
CA MET A 287 11.32 -0.18 6.92
C MET A 287 12.66 -0.91 6.83
N ILE A 288 12.75 -2.16 7.28
CA ILE A 288 13.99 -2.95 7.23
C ILE A 288 14.51 -3.05 5.79
N GLN A 289 13.63 -3.40 4.85
CA GLN A 289 13.99 -3.64 3.46
C GLN A 289 14.48 -2.37 2.74
N PHE A 290 13.81 -1.24 2.96
CA PHE A 290 14.02 -0.04 2.13
C PHE A 290 14.75 1.10 2.81
N SER A 291 14.96 1.05 4.13
CA SER A 291 15.73 2.08 4.84
C SER A 291 17.16 1.66 5.23
N ASN A 292 17.51 0.37 5.14
CA ASN A 292 18.87 -0.06 5.45
C ASN A 292 19.89 0.57 4.49
N CYS A 293 20.87 1.26 5.04
CA CYS A 293 21.86 2.09 4.34
C CYS A 293 21.23 3.13 3.38
N ARG A 294 20.00 3.56 3.68
CA ARG A 294 19.21 4.49 2.86
C ARG A 294 18.61 5.61 3.71
N LEU A 295 17.74 6.40 3.09
CA LEU A 295 17.12 7.58 3.68
C LEU A 295 15.80 7.23 4.33
N LEU A 296 15.58 7.80 5.50
CA LEU A 296 14.30 7.84 6.17
C LEU A 296 13.80 9.29 6.18
N VAL A 297 12.58 9.49 5.71
CA VAL A 297 11.97 10.83 5.67
C VAL A 297 10.98 10.95 6.80
N TYR A 298 11.15 12.00 7.59
CA TYR A 298 10.17 12.45 8.57
C TYR A 298 9.42 13.64 8.01
N ASP A 299 8.11 13.47 7.92
CA ASP A 299 7.20 14.54 7.56
C ASP A 299 6.20 14.82 8.68
N SER A 300 6.12 16.11 9.01
CA SER A 300 5.18 16.65 9.98
C SER A 300 4.21 17.54 9.24
N LYS A 301 3.05 17.02 8.84
CA LYS A 301 1.78 17.76 8.72
C LYS A 301 0.73 16.89 8.03
N PHE A 302 -0.11 16.25 8.84
CA PHE A 302 -1.44 15.92 8.39
C PHE A 302 -2.46 15.78 9.53
N GLY A 303 -3.65 16.35 9.29
CA GLY A 303 -4.92 16.02 9.96
C GLY A 303 -5.07 16.51 11.39
N SER A 304 -6.06 17.36 11.66
CA SER A 304 -6.72 17.35 12.96
C SER A 304 -7.51 16.04 13.03
N ASN A 305 -7.01 15.05 13.76
CA ASN A 305 -7.87 13.99 14.29
C ASN A 305 -8.93 14.63 15.22
N LYS A 306 -9.91 13.88 15.75
CA LYS A 306 -10.86 14.43 16.74
C LYS A 306 -10.14 15.18 17.88
N LEU A 307 -8.95 14.70 18.25
CA LEU A 307 -8.04 15.25 19.25
C LEU A 307 -7.24 16.49 18.81
N LYS A 308 -7.36 16.93 17.55
CA LYS A 308 -6.59 18.04 16.93
C LYS A 308 -5.05 17.88 16.95
N TYR A 309 -4.52 16.67 17.16
CA TYR A 309 -3.08 16.41 17.15
C TYR A 309 -2.55 16.12 15.75
N PRO A 310 -1.36 16.66 15.39
CA PRO A 310 -0.73 16.35 14.12
C PRO A 310 -0.35 14.86 14.05
N VAL A 311 -0.61 14.25 12.90
CA VAL A 311 -0.05 12.94 12.56
C VAL A 311 1.28 13.17 11.84
N HIS A 312 2.33 12.60 12.39
CA HIS A 312 3.67 12.59 11.86
C HIS A 312 3.90 11.26 11.14
N SER A 313 4.39 11.31 9.90
CA SER A 313 4.62 10.11 9.09
C SER A 313 6.10 9.91 8.84
N LEU A 314 6.58 8.69 9.09
CA LEU A 314 7.89 8.26 8.59
C LEU A 314 7.69 7.53 7.27
N VAL A 315 8.51 7.87 6.29
CA VAL A 315 8.39 7.42 4.91
C VAL A 315 9.74 6.92 4.40
N VAL A 316 9.72 5.80 3.69
CA VAL A 316 10.87 5.25 2.96
C VAL A 316 10.56 5.18 1.47
N PHE A 317 11.58 5.04 0.64
CA PHE A 317 11.41 4.89 -0.81
C PHE A 317 11.73 3.46 -1.23
N ASN A 318 10.82 2.85 -1.99
CA ASN A 318 11.09 1.56 -2.60
C ASN A 318 12.08 1.70 -3.79
N LEU A 319 12.41 0.59 -4.44
CA LEU A 319 13.33 0.59 -5.60
C LEU A 319 12.79 1.39 -6.80
N GLU A 320 11.49 1.67 -6.86
CA GLU A 320 10.84 2.49 -7.88
C GLU A 320 10.69 3.96 -7.45
N ASN A 321 11.36 4.38 -6.37
CA ASN A 321 11.24 5.71 -5.76
C ASN A 321 9.81 6.09 -5.30
N LYS A 322 8.93 5.11 -5.09
CA LYS A 322 7.61 5.35 -4.50
C LYS A 322 7.74 5.47 -2.98
N ALA A 323 7.11 6.51 -2.44
CA ALA A 323 7.00 6.76 -1.01
C ALA A 323 6.10 5.73 -0.33
N ILE A 324 6.63 5.05 0.70
CA ILE A 324 5.91 4.08 1.52
C ILE A 324 5.92 4.56 2.98
N PRO A 325 4.74 4.79 3.60
CA PRO A 325 4.68 5.13 5.02
C PRO A 325 5.00 3.90 5.88
N VAL A 326 6.05 4.01 6.70
CA VAL A 326 6.59 2.92 7.53
C VAL A 326 6.28 3.05 9.02
N SER A 327 5.82 4.22 9.46
CA SER A 327 5.23 4.38 10.78
C SER A 327 4.47 5.69 10.88
N TRP A 328 3.56 5.75 11.85
CA TRP A 328 2.85 6.97 12.21
C TRP A 328 3.09 7.28 13.68
N ILE A 329 3.30 8.56 13.99
CA ILE A 329 3.45 9.07 15.34
C ILE A 329 2.39 10.15 15.53
N ILE A 330 1.58 10.03 16.57
CA ILE A 330 0.56 11.02 16.95
C ILE A 330 1.03 11.65 18.25
N THR A 331 1.33 12.95 18.21
CA THR A 331 1.80 13.71 19.37
C THR A 331 1.43 15.20 19.22
N PRO A 332 1.06 15.92 20.29
CA PRO A 332 0.70 17.33 20.21
C PRO A 332 1.87 18.25 19.81
N ARG A 333 3.11 17.89 20.19
CA ARG A 333 4.31 18.66 19.89
C ARG A 333 5.52 17.74 19.70
N PHE A 334 6.26 17.95 18.61
CA PHE A 334 7.51 17.24 18.34
C PHE A 334 8.66 17.69 19.25
N ALA A 335 8.60 18.91 19.80
CA ALA A 335 9.61 19.45 20.71
C ALA A 335 9.36 19.06 22.17
N SER A 336 9.52 17.77 22.50
CA SER A 336 9.42 17.28 23.88
C SER A 336 10.49 16.22 24.17
N SER A 337 10.80 16.02 25.46
CA SER A 337 11.62 14.91 25.99
C SER A 337 11.23 13.54 25.43
N ASN A 338 9.99 13.39 24.97
CA ASN A 338 9.43 12.15 24.44
C ASN A 338 9.95 11.80 23.04
N THR A 339 10.52 12.77 22.30
CA THR A 339 11.04 12.51 20.95
C THR A 339 12.15 11.48 20.94
N HIS A 340 13.06 11.58 21.92
CA HIS A 340 14.11 10.59 22.12
C HIS A 340 13.56 9.20 22.45
N ARG A 341 12.53 9.13 23.29
CA ARG A 341 11.96 7.87 23.79
C ARG A 341 11.31 7.08 22.67
N TRP A 342 10.44 7.70 21.88
CA TRP A 342 9.77 6.98 20.79
C TRP A 342 10.74 6.65 19.65
N MET A 343 11.70 7.52 19.34
CA MET A 343 12.74 7.25 18.33
C MET A 343 13.57 6.03 18.72
N ARG A 344 13.99 5.96 20.00
CA ARG A 344 14.74 4.82 20.54
C ARG A 344 13.90 3.54 20.53
N ALA A 345 12.62 3.61 20.88
CA ALA A 345 11.71 2.47 20.81
C ALA A 345 11.57 1.93 19.37
N LEU A 346 11.41 2.81 18.40
CA LEU A 346 11.36 2.45 16.98
C LEU A 346 12.69 1.81 16.52
N TYR A 347 13.82 2.44 16.84
CA TYR A 347 15.15 1.92 16.51
C TYR A 347 15.37 0.50 17.07
N ASN A 348 15.05 0.31 18.36
CA ASN A 348 15.18 -0.99 19.03
C ASN A 348 14.28 -2.05 18.39
N ARG A 349 13.05 -1.69 18.01
CA ARG A 349 12.12 -2.60 17.34
C ARG A 349 12.64 -3.09 15.99
N VAL A 350 13.25 -2.21 15.20
CA VAL A 350 13.86 -2.57 13.92
C VAL A 350 15.10 -3.44 14.13
N ARG A 351 15.99 -3.04 15.05
CA ARG A 351 17.22 -3.77 15.39
C ARG A 351 16.98 -5.15 16.00
N ALA A 352 15.87 -5.33 16.70
CA ALA A 352 15.46 -6.63 17.23
C ALA A 352 15.13 -7.63 16.12
N LYS A 353 14.69 -7.16 14.95
CA LYS A 353 14.45 -8.00 13.76
C LYS A 353 15.67 -8.13 12.87
N ASP A 354 16.45 -7.05 12.72
CA ASP A 354 17.68 -7.02 11.93
C ASP A 354 18.78 -6.21 12.66
N PRO A 355 19.72 -6.90 13.33
CA PRO A 355 20.86 -6.26 14.01
C PRO A 355 21.87 -5.59 13.07
N THR A 356 21.77 -5.78 11.76
CA THR A 356 22.66 -5.12 10.78
C THR A 356 22.10 -3.79 10.29
N TRP A 357 20.84 -3.50 10.62
CA TRP A 357 20.16 -2.30 10.14
C TRP A 357 20.84 -1.02 10.62
N LYS A 358 21.12 -0.12 9.66
CA LYS A 358 21.70 1.21 9.87
C LYS A 358 21.12 2.21 8.87
N LEU A 359 20.83 3.44 9.29
CA LEU A 359 20.40 4.50 8.38
C LEU A 359 21.61 5.22 7.76
N ALA A 360 21.52 5.57 6.47
CA ALA A 360 22.48 6.48 5.85
C ALA A 360 22.15 7.94 6.15
N GLY A 361 20.86 8.29 6.16
CA GLY A 361 20.43 9.64 6.50
C GLY A 361 18.98 9.75 6.90
N PHE A 362 18.66 10.83 7.61
CA PHE A 362 17.35 11.13 8.14
C PHE A 362 16.94 12.53 7.67
N VAL A 363 15.88 12.62 6.86
CA VAL A 363 15.40 13.87 6.28
C VAL A 363 14.32 14.44 7.20
N VAL A 364 14.48 15.69 7.65
CA VAL A 364 13.52 16.40 8.51
C VAL A 364 12.96 17.65 7.84
N ASP A 365 11.70 17.96 8.13
CA ASP A 365 11.03 19.18 7.66
C ASP A 365 11.64 20.47 8.23
N GLU A 366 11.98 20.49 9.52
CA GLU A 366 12.50 21.66 10.21
C GLU A 366 13.71 21.28 11.09
N PRO A 367 14.88 21.92 10.90
CA PRO A 367 16.11 21.55 11.60
C PRO A 367 16.23 22.09 13.03
N SER A 368 15.31 22.96 13.46
CA SER A 368 15.45 23.68 14.73
C SER A 368 15.21 22.82 15.97
N THR A 369 14.63 21.62 15.81
CA THR A 369 14.31 20.74 16.93
C THR A 369 14.77 19.31 16.60
N ASP A 370 15.37 18.62 17.57
CA ASP A 370 15.64 17.16 17.55
C ASP A 370 16.78 16.62 16.68
N ILE A 371 17.61 17.46 16.05
CA ILE A 371 18.83 16.98 15.34
C ILE A 371 19.73 16.14 16.25
N LEU A 372 19.91 16.57 17.50
CA LEU A 372 20.76 15.88 18.46
C LEU A 372 20.20 14.49 18.81
N ALA A 373 18.89 14.41 19.08
CA ALA A 373 18.21 13.14 19.37
C ALA A 373 18.28 12.16 18.18
N ILE A 374 18.06 12.65 16.95
CA ILE A 374 18.15 11.83 15.74
C ILE A 374 19.57 11.27 15.56
N ARG A 375 20.60 12.12 15.75
CA ARG A 375 22.00 11.69 15.63
C ARG A 375 22.40 10.69 16.70
N GLU A 376 21.93 10.88 17.94
CA GLU A 376 22.21 9.96 19.04
C GLU A 376 21.55 8.59 18.82
N VAL A 377 20.28 8.57 18.40
CA VAL A 377 19.52 7.32 18.24
C VAL A 377 19.91 6.58 16.96
N PHE A 378 19.89 7.25 15.81
CA PHE A 378 20.02 6.60 14.50
C PHE A 378 21.44 6.59 13.95
N GLN A 379 22.36 7.37 14.55
CA GLN A 379 23.78 7.46 14.15
C GLN A 379 23.94 7.72 12.64
N CYS A 380 23.15 8.65 12.10
CA CYS A 380 23.08 8.94 10.68
C CYS A 380 23.17 10.45 10.38
N SER A 381 23.34 10.78 9.08
CA SER A 381 23.36 12.16 8.61
C SER A 381 21.96 12.77 8.62
N VAL A 382 21.77 13.88 9.33
CA VAL A 382 20.48 14.60 9.34
C VAL A 382 20.47 15.62 8.20
N LEU A 383 19.43 15.53 7.36
CA LEU A 383 19.25 16.33 6.15
C LEU A 383 17.96 17.14 6.28
N ILE A 384 17.91 18.31 5.66
CA ILE A 384 16.68 19.12 5.61
C ILE A 384 15.92 18.75 4.34
N CYS A 385 14.60 18.59 4.46
CA CYS A 385 13.71 18.29 3.35
C CYS A 385 13.77 19.41 2.32
N PHE A 386 14.42 19.14 1.19
CA PHE A 386 14.62 20.16 0.15
C PHE A 386 13.30 20.58 -0.51
N TRP A 387 12.28 19.71 -0.50
CA TRP A 387 10.95 20.05 -1.00
C TRP A 387 10.32 21.15 -0.13
N ARG A 388 10.42 21.04 1.21
CA ARG A 388 9.96 22.09 2.13
C ARG A 388 10.69 23.40 1.91
N VAL A 389 12.00 23.35 1.67
CA VAL A 389 12.81 24.53 1.35
C VAL A 389 12.28 25.21 0.09
N ARG A 390 12.11 24.45 -1.00
CA ARG A 390 11.60 24.97 -2.27
C ARG A 390 10.19 25.53 -2.14
N HIS A 391 9.33 24.83 -1.40
CA HIS A 391 7.97 25.27 -1.13
C HIS A 391 7.93 26.56 -0.27
N ALA A 392 8.79 26.68 0.73
CA ALA A 392 8.91 27.87 1.57
C ALA A 392 9.48 29.08 0.80
N TRP A 393 10.44 28.85 -0.09
CA TRP A 393 10.91 29.87 -1.04
C TRP A 393 9.77 30.32 -1.94
N HIS A 394 9.08 29.40 -2.60
CA HIS A 394 7.96 29.73 -3.49
C HIS A 394 6.86 30.51 -2.76
N LYS A 395 6.41 30.04 -1.59
CA LYS A 395 5.40 30.72 -0.78
C LYS A 395 5.80 32.15 -0.39
N ASN A 396 7.04 32.37 0.04
CA ASN A 396 7.51 33.71 0.41
C ASN A 396 7.77 34.58 -0.81
N LEU A 397 8.18 34.01 -1.94
CA LEU A 397 8.37 34.71 -3.19
C LEU A 397 7.02 35.23 -3.73
N MET A 398 5.97 34.40 -3.67
CA MET A 398 4.61 34.80 -4.04
C MET A 398 4.05 35.88 -3.11
N ARG A 399 4.44 35.90 -1.82
CA ARG A 399 3.95 36.86 -0.83
C ARG A 399 4.68 38.21 -0.83
N ARG A 400 6.00 38.20 -1.07
CA ARG A 400 6.91 39.34 -0.84
C ARG A 400 7.46 39.97 -2.11
N CYS A 401 7.17 39.39 -3.27
CA CYS A 401 7.50 39.97 -4.57
C CYS A 401 6.20 40.04 -5.36
N SER A 402 5.82 41.22 -5.87
CA SER A 402 4.59 41.41 -6.64
C SER A 402 4.78 41.14 -8.13
N ASP A 403 5.96 41.47 -8.67
CA ASP A 403 6.28 41.33 -10.09
C ASP A 403 6.48 39.86 -10.52
N SER A 404 5.72 39.46 -11.53
CA SER A 404 5.76 38.11 -12.11
C SER A 404 7.09 37.79 -12.80
N GLU A 405 7.71 38.77 -13.45
CA GLU A 405 8.96 38.56 -14.17
C GLU A 405 10.12 38.40 -13.17
N MET A 406 10.16 39.25 -12.14
CA MET A 406 11.12 39.12 -11.05
C MET A 406 10.97 37.81 -10.27
N ARG A 407 9.73 37.35 -10.00
CA ARG A 407 9.49 36.03 -9.39
C ARG A 407 10.11 34.90 -10.23
N ALA A 408 9.89 34.90 -11.54
CA ALA A 408 10.43 33.88 -12.43
C ALA A 408 11.96 33.92 -12.46
N LYS A 409 12.56 35.12 -12.50
CA LYS A 409 14.01 35.33 -12.47
C LYS A 409 14.64 34.79 -11.18
N ILE A 410 14.06 35.11 -10.02
CA ILE A 410 14.56 34.63 -8.71
C ILE A 410 14.42 33.12 -8.58
N ALA A 411 13.27 32.56 -8.98
CA ALA A 411 13.06 31.11 -8.94
C ALA A 411 14.04 30.35 -9.85
N LYS A 412 14.32 30.89 -11.05
CA LYS A 412 15.31 30.34 -11.98
C LYS A 412 16.71 30.35 -11.36
N LYS A 413 17.16 31.48 -10.81
CA LYS A 413 18.47 31.60 -10.17
C LYS A 413 18.63 30.66 -8.97
N LEU A 414 17.62 30.53 -8.12
CA LEU A 414 17.62 29.57 -7.01
C LEU A 414 17.74 28.13 -7.51
N GLY A 415 17.03 27.77 -8.59
CA GLY A 415 17.12 26.46 -9.22
C GLY A 415 18.51 26.19 -9.82
N GLU A 416 19.10 27.18 -10.50
CA GLU A 416 20.46 27.09 -11.06
C GLU A 416 21.52 26.95 -9.97
N ALA A 417 21.39 27.69 -8.86
CA ALA A 417 22.30 27.59 -7.72
C ALA A 417 22.32 26.17 -7.14
N VAL A 418 21.14 25.59 -6.92
CA VAL A 418 20.98 24.22 -6.42
C VAL A 418 21.56 23.22 -7.43
N ASN A 419 21.26 23.38 -8.72
CA ASN A 419 21.77 22.50 -9.77
C ASN A 419 23.30 22.53 -9.86
N LYS A 420 23.92 23.71 -9.77
CA LYS A 420 25.38 23.87 -9.72
C LYS A 420 25.99 23.13 -8.52
N ILE A 421 25.36 23.23 -7.35
CA ILE A 421 25.81 22.53 -6.13
C ILE A 421 25.65 21.01 -6.27
N CYS A 422 24.51 20.52 -6.77
CA CYS A 422 24.25 19.09 -6.96
C CYS A 422 25.19 18.44 -8.00
N LYS A 423 25.64 19.20 -9.01
CA LYS A 423 26.64 18.76 -9.99
C LYS A 423 28.09 18.80 -9.46
N GLY A 424 28.30 19.18 -8.21
CA GLY A 424 29.62 19.30 -7.58
C GLY A 424 30.42 20.55 -7.98
N ALA A 425 29.93 21.34 -8.95
CA ALA A 425 30.61 22.52 -9.49
C ALA A 425 30.42 23.81 -8.66
N GLY A 426 29.46 23.83 -7.72
CA GLY A 426 29.14 25.00 -6.90
C GLY A 426 29.63 24.89 -5.45
N THR A 427 30.04 26.00 -4.84
CA THR A 427 30.29 26.13 -3.38
C THR A 427 29.16 26.94 -2.71
N ALA A 428 29.27 27.24 -1.41
CA ALA A 428 28.31 28.12 -0.73
C ALA A 428 28.22 29.50 -1.40
N ASN A 429 29.31 29.94 -2.04
CA ASN A 429 29.43 31.19 -2.77
C ASN A 429 28.35 31.36 -3.85
N VAL A 430 27.82 30.28 -4.42
CA VAL A 430 26.75 30.39 -5.45
C VAL A 430 25.46 31.01 -4.88
N PHE A 431 25.19 30.83 -3.59
CA PHE A 431 24.09 31.52 -2.92
C PHE A 431 24.46 32.95 -2.48
N GLU A 432 25.75 33.23 -2.27
CA GLU A 432 26.25 34.58 -2.00
C GLU A 432 26.13 35.45 -3.25
N ASP A 433 26.58 34.93 -4.41
CA ASP A 433 26.42 35.54 -5.73
C ASP A 433 24.93 35.81 -6.02
N PHE A 434 24.06 34.83 -5.74
CA PHE A 434 22.61 35.00 -5.86
C PHE A 434 22.07 36.18 -5.04
N MET A 435 22.55 36.39 -3.81
CA MET A 435 22.08 37.49 -2.96
C MET A 435 22.55 38.85 -3.46
N VAL A 436 23.75 38.92 -4.06
CA VAL A 436 24.31 40.15 -4.64
C VAL A 436 23.63 40.50 -5.96
N GLU A 437 23.29 39.50 -6.78
CA GLU A 437 22.69 39.73 -8.09
C GLU A 437 21.15 39.86 -8.08
N SER A 438 20.50 39.77 -6.92
CA SER A 438 19.04 39.77 -6.79
C SER A 438 18.51 40.88 -5.87
N VAL A 439 19.23 41.99 -5.79
CA VAL A 439 18.94 43.13 -4.90
C VAL A 439 17.56 43.74 -5.19
N ASP A 440 17.05 43.64 -6.42
CA ASP A 440 15.76 44.24 -6.83
C ASP A 440 14.54 43.61 -6.11
N ALA A 441 14.71 42.53 -5.35
CA ALA A 441 13.67 41.93 -4.51
C ALA A 441 14.03 41.99 -3.02
N ALA A 442 14.21 43.21 -2.51
CA ALA A 442 14.62 43.50 -1.13
C ALA A 442 13.86 42.69 -0.08
N GLU A 443 12.52 42.69 -0.09
CA GLU A 443 11.72 41.99 0.93
C GLU A 443 11.92 40.46 0.94
N PHE A 444 12.13 39.85 -0.24
CA PHE A 444 12.42 38.42 -0.33
C PHE A 444 13.86 38.15 0.11
N MET A 445 14.81 39.02 -0.23
CA MET A 445 16.21 38.90 0.17
C MET A 445 16.39 39.05 1.68
N ASP A 446 15.66 39.94 2.34
CA ASP A 446 15.66 40.07 3.80
C ASP A 446 15.16 38.79 4.47
N TYR A 447 14.08 38.21 3.96
CA TYR A 447 13.61 36.90 4.39
C TYR A 447 14.66 35.80 4.16
N PHE A 448 15.27 35.78 2.97
CA PHE A 448 16.21 34.74 2.59
C PHE A 448 17.47 34.80 3.47
N LYS A 449 17.99 36.00 3.71
CA LYS A 449 19.11 36.25 4.62
C LYS A 449 18.78 35.86 6.06
N ALA A 450 17.62 36.28 6.58
CA ALA A 450 17.24 35.98 7.96
C ALA A 450 17.07 34.48 8.24
N ILE A 451 16.48 33.72 7.32
CA ILE A 451 16.09 32.33 7.56
C ILE A 451 17.11 31.32 7.02
N TRP A 452 17.69 31.58 5.86
CA TRP A 452 18.48 30.57 5.12
C TRP A 452 19.97 30.83 5.14
N TYR A 453 20.43 32.08 5.24
CA TYR A 453 21.86 32.39 5.28
C TYR A 453 22.62 31.64 6.39
N PRO A 454 22.12 31.56 7.65
CA PRO A 454 22.79 30.78 8.70
C PRO A 454 22.87 29.27 8.39
N ARG A 455 22.06 28.77 7.45
CA ARG A 455 21.88 27.34 7.15
C ARG A 455 22.54 26.91 5.84
N ILE A 456 22.98 27.86 4.99
CA ILE A 456 23.54 27.60 3.66
C ILE A 456 24.71 26.62 3.69
N GLY A 457 25.66 26.78 4.62
CA GLY A 457 26.83 25.90 4.68
C GLY A 457 26.47 24.43 4.96
N MET A 458 25.48 24.18 5.83
CA MET A 458 24.96 22.84 6.07
C MET A 458 24.23 22.28 4.85
N TRP A 459 23.48 23.13 4.14
CA TRP A 459 22.76 22.75 2.92
C TRP A 459 23.67 22.41 1.76
N THR A 460 24.68 23.23 1.49
CA THR A 460 25.64 22.98 0.42
C THR A 460 26.36 21.65 0.65
N ARG A 461 26.74 21.34 1.89
CA ARG A 461 27.33 20.03 2.22
C ARG A 461 26.34 18.89 1.97
N ALA A 462 25.10 19.00 2.46
CA ALA A 462 24.07 18.00 2.25
C ALA A 462 23.80 17.72 0.76
N LEU A 463 23.60 18.78 -0.04
CA LEU A 463 23.34 18.71 -1.48
C LEU A 463 24.51 18.11 -2.27
N LYS A 464 25.76 18.36 -1.85
CA LYS A 464 26.96 17.76 -2.46
C LYS A 464 27.09 16.28 -2.15
N THR A 465 26.84 15.89 -0.90
CA THR A 465 27.03 14.50 -0.46
C THR A 465 25.92 13.57 -0.95
N LEU A 466 24.71 14.10 -1.13
CA LEU A 466 23.51 13.32 -1.46
C LEU A 466 22.65 14.06 -2.51
N PRO A 467 23.15 14.27 -3.74
CA PRO A 467 22.48 15.09 -4.75
C PRO A 467 21.21 14.44 -5.31
N LEU A 468 21.22 13.12 -5.58
CA LEU A 468 20.07 12.38 -6.10
C LEU A 468 18.91 12.30 -5.08
N ALA A 469 19.28 12.17 -3.80
CA ALA A 469 18.39 12.26 -2.66
C ALA A 469 17.70 13.62 -2.47
N SER A 470 18.09 14.64 -3.23
CA SER A 470 17.50 15.98 -3.12
C SER A 470 16.48 16.29 -4.21
N GLN A 471 16.51 15.59 -5.35
CA GLN A 471 15.56 15.81 -6.44
C GLN A 471 14.49 14.73 -6.50
N GLU A 472 14.89 13.45 -6.47
CA GLU A 472 13.95 12.32 -6.56
C GLU A 472 13.11 12.20 -5.28
N THR A 473 13.76 12.36 -4.12
CA THR A 473 13.09 12.40 -2.82
C THR A 473 12.11 13.57 -2.73
N CYS A 474 12.40 14.72 -3.34
CA CYS A 474 11.48 15.85 -3.35
C CYS A 474 10.23 15.57 -4.18
N ALA A 475 10.40 15.01 -5.38
CA ALA A 475 9.27 14.63 -6.23
C ALA A 475 8.42 13.54 -5.56
N ALA A 476 9.04 12.55 -4.93
CA ALA A 476 8.34 11.47 -4.25
C ALA A 476 7.62 11.93 -2.97
N ILE A 477 8.21 12.85 -2.20
CA ILE A 477 7.57 13.50 -1.04
C ILE A 477 6.40 14.36 -1.49
N GLU A 478 6.57 15.17 -2.55
CA GLU A 478 5.51 15.99 -3.12
C GLU A 478 4.33 15.13 -3.58
N PHE A 479 4.62 14.04 -4.30
CA PHE A 479 3.61 13.09 -4.74
C PHE A 479 2.90 12.44 -3.55
N TYR A 480 3.64 12.00 -2.52
CA TYR A 480 3.05 11.45 -1.29
C TYR A 480 2.11 12.45 -0.61
N HIS A 481 2.51 13.71 -0.50
CA HIS A 481 1.68 14.77 0.06
C HIS A 481 0.42 15.03 -0.74
N GLU A 482 0.54 15.14 -2.07
CA GLU A 482 -0.61 15.33 -2.93
C GLU A 482 -1.55 14.13 -2.84
N GLN A 483 -1.03 12.90 -2.82
CA GLN A 483 -1.86 11.71 -2.60
C GLN A 483 -2.55 11.71 -1.24
N LEU A 484 -1.88 12.16 -0.16
CA LEU A 484 -2.52 12.28 1.15
C LEU A 484 -3.57 13.39 1.19
N LYS A 485 -3.33 14.55 0.58
CA LYS A 485 -4.30 15.65 0.47
C LYS A 485 -5.51 15.22 -0.36
N ILE A 486 -5.27 14.65 -1.53
CA ILE A 486 -6.31 14.09 -2.40
C ILE A 486 -7.11 13.07 -1.61
N ARG A 487 -6.48 12.12 -0.91
CA ARG A 487 -7.20 11.17 -0.05
C ARG A 487 -7.98 11.88 1.07
N LYS A 488 -7.44 12.92 1.70
CA LYS A 488 -8.19 13.72 2.68
C LYS A 488 -9.44 14.34 2.08
N ASP A 489 -9.27 14.98 0.95
CA ASP A 489 -10.31 15.74 0.28
C ASP A 489 -11.33 14.76 -0.33
N GLU A 490 -10.89 13.60 -0.82
CA GLU A 490 -11.72 12.44 -1.18
C GLU A 490 -12.50 11.89 0.02
N TRP A 491 -11.90 11.87 1.22
CA TRP A 491 -12.57 11.43 2.45
C TRP A 491 -13.59 12.47 2.91
N MET A 492 -13.29 13.76 2.76
CA MET A 492 -14.17 14.86 3.16
C MET A 492 -15.26 15.19 2.12
N SER A 493 -15.03 14.92 0.83
CA SER A 493 -15.93 15.29 -0.29
C SER A 493 -16.53 14.10 -1.05
N GLY A 494 -16.03 12.88 -0.81
CA GLY A 494 -16.48 11.64 -1.43
C GLY A 494 -15.93 11.37 -2.85
N PRO A 495 -16.33 10.25 -3.49
CA PRO A 495 -15.83 9.76 -4.79
C PRO A 495 -16.04 10.69 -6.00
N THR A 496 -16.69 11.83 -5.81
CA THR A 496 -16.95 12.84 -6.83
C THR A 496 -15.68 13.60 -7.25
N ALA A 497 -14.72 13.77 -6.32
CA ALA A 497 -13.42 14.38 -6.61
C ALA A 497 -12.55 13.50 -7.52
N TRP A 498 -12.59 12.18 -7.31
CA TRP A 498 -11.91 11.17 -8.14
C TRP A 498 -12.35 11.21 -9.61
N ARG A 499 -13.64 11.50 -9.87
CA ARG A 499 -14.16 11.67 -11.24
C ARG A 499 -13.68 12.96 -11.88
N LYS A 500 -13.66 14.06 -11.13
CA LYS A 500 -13.12 15.35 -11.61
C LYS A 500 -11.62 15.32 -11.88
N SER A 501 -10.85 14.50 -11.16
CA SER A 501 -9.42 14.29 -11.45
C SER A 501 -9.16 13.41 -12.67
N LEU A 502 -10.09 12.52 -13.02
CA LEU A 502 -10.05 11.70 -14.25
C LEU A 502 -10.59 12.43 -15.49
N GLU A 503 -11.35 13.50 -15.30
CA GLU A 503 -11.85 14.39 -16.37
C GLU A 503 -10.81 15.43 -16.82
N ILE A 504 -9.58 15.40 -16.27
CA ILE A 504 -8.44 16.14 -16.80
C ILE A 504 -7.95 15.38 -18.04
N PRO A 505 -8.19 15.87 -19.27
CA PRO A 505 -7.70 15.18 -20.46
C PRO A 505 -6.17 15.24 -20.47
N ASP A 506 -5.49 14.15 -20.84
CA ASP A 506 -4.01 14.09 -20.99
C ASP A 506 -3.46 15.27 -21.82
N ALA A 507 -4.29 15.82 -22.72
CA ALA A 507 -4.01 17.02 -23.51
C ALA A 507 -3.74 18.31 -22.71
N ARG A 508 -3.95 18.36 -21.38
CA ARG A 508 -3.61 19.51 -20.52
C ARG A 508 -2.30 19.35 -19.73
N VAL A 509 -1.60 18.22 -19.91
CA VAL A 509 -0.21 18.05 -19.48
C VAL A 509 0.64 17.94 -20.74
N VAL A 510 1.14 19.07 -21.22
CA VAL A 510 2.08 19.07 -22.35
C VAL A 510 3.48 18.83 -21.80
N MET A 511 4.12 17.78 -22.33
CA MET A 511 5.53 17.50 -22.13
C MET A 511 6.33 18.39 -23.10
N GLU A 512 6.96 19.44 -22.59
CA GLU A 512 8.04 20.13 -23.30
C GLU A 512 9.35 19.74 -22.60
N ASP A 513 10.20 19.00 -23.31
CA ASP A 513 11.45 18.41 -22.81
C ASP A 513 11.28 17.48 -21.57
N LYS A 514 12.16 17.61 -20.57
CA LYS A 514 12.27 16.72 -19.39
C LYS A 514 11.39 17.14 -18.19
N TYR A 515 10.42 18.03 -18.37
CA TYR A 515 9.55 18.50 -17.27
C TYR A 515 8.09 18.58 -17.69
N ALA A 516 7.20 18.20 -16.75
CA ALA A 516 5.76 18.36 -16.91
C ALA A 516 5.30 19.73 -16.37
N LYS A 517 4.52 20.47 -17.16
CA LYS A 517 3.81 21.69 -16.72
C LYS A 517 2.30 21.44 -16.70
N SER A 518 1.63 21.90 -15.65
CA SER A 518 0.16 22.01 -15.59
C SER A 518 -0.24 23.49 -15.62
N TYR A 519 -1.02 23.90 -16.62
CA TYR A 519 -1.55 25.26 -16.69
C TYR A 519 -2.89 25.32 -15.94
N TRP A 520 -2.93 26.12 -14.87
CA TRP A 520 -4.17 26.57 -14.23
C TRP A 520 -4.46 27.99 -14.72
N THR A 521 -5.56 28.19 -15.43
CA THR A 521 -6.18 29.52 -15.55
C THR A 521 -7.61 29.42 -15.05
N ARG A 522 -8.02 30.47 -14.32
CA ARG A 522 -9.30 30.61 -13.61
C ARG A 522 -10.52 30.20 -14.42
#